data_AF-A0A927ISH1-F1
#
_entry.id   AF-A0A927ISH1-F1
#
_cell.length_a   1.000
_cell.length_b   1.000
_cell.length_c   1.000
_cell.angle_alpha   90.00
_cell.angle_beta   90.00
_cell.angle_gamma   90.00
#
_symmetry.space_group_name_H-M   'P 1'
#
loop_
_entity.id
_entity.type
_entity.pdbx_description
1 polymer ?
#
loop_
_entity_poly.entity_id
_entity_poly.type
_entity_poly.pdbx_seq_one_letter_code
_entity_poly.pdbx_strand_id
1 'polypeptide(L)'
;MKLFGTVITVIVFGFIGFFVIIILSLIRDAEFYVIFVPIFTIGLIINSILAIYGKIRKKLIKNSIILFYCLMLVTLIAFEGYQSYEKSLEVVSTQDVDLSEYIPFTENTKTVSLEESTTYQINDQLPILD
;
A
#
# COMPACT_ATOMS: atom_id res chain seq x y z
N MET A 1 30.38 -17.83 25.34
CA MET A 1 29.36 -16.76 25.47
C MET A 1 28.73 -16.34 24.15
N LYS A 2 29.48 -16.13 23.06
CA LYS A 2 28.91 -15.69 21.75
C LYS A 2 27.82 -16.62 21.20
N LEU A 3 28.04 -17.93 21.27
CA LEU A 3 27.09 -18.95 20.79
C LEU A 3 25.78 -18.92 21.59
N PHE A 4 25.86 -18.77 22.92
CA PHE A 4 24.70 -18.58 23.79
C PHE A 4 23.93 -17.30 23.45
N GLY A 5 24.65 -16.19 23.23
CA GLY A 5 24.06 -14.93 22.76
C GLY A 5 23.31 -15.09 21.45
N THR A 6 23.89 -15.79 20.47
CA THR A 6 23.24 -16.08 19.18
C THR A 6 21.96 -16.89 19.34
N VAL A 7 21.97 -17.95 20.16
CA VAL A 7 20.77 -18.77 20.41
C VAL A 7 19.66 -17.92 21.03
N ILE A 8 19.98 -17.10 22.03
CA ILE A 8 19.02 -16.18 22.66
C ILE A 8 18.46 -15.20 21.63
N THR A 9 19.32 -14.58 20.82
CA THR A 9 18.91 -13.63 19.78
C THR A 9 17.90 -14.26 18.82
N VAL A 10 18.16 -15.47 18.33
CA VAL A 10 17.24 -16.17 17.42
C VAL A 10 15.92 -16.48 18.10
N ILE A 11 15.94 -16.97 19.34
CA ILE A 11 14.71 -17.29 20.08
C ILE A 11 13.89 -16.02 20.31
N VAL A 12 14.50 -14.95 20.82
CA VAL A 12 13.78 -13.71 21.16
C VAL A 12 13.20 -13.05 19.92
N PHE A 13 14.01 -12.79 18.89
CA PHE A 13 13.51 -12.14 17.68
C PHE A 13 12.61 -13.05 16.86
N GLY A 14 12.90 -14.36 16.81
CA GLY A 14 12.05 -15.33 16.13
C GLY A 14 10.68 -15.44 16.79
N PHE A 15 10.62 -15.49 18.12
CA PHE A 15 9.37 -15.52 18.87
C PHE A 15 8.58 -14.22 18.69
N ILE A 16 9.21 -13.07 18.88
CA ILE A 16 8.56 -11.77 18.67
C ILE A 16 8.03 -11.65 17.24
N GLY A 17 8.87 -11.93 16.23
CA GLY A 17 8.48 -11.86 14.83
C GLY A 17 7.34 -12.80 14.48
N PHE A 18 7.36 -14.03 15.01
CA PHE A 18 6.28 -15.00 14.83
C PHE A 18 4.95 -14.50 15.40
N PHE A 19 4.94 -13.96 16.61
CA PHE A 19 3.73 -13.39 17.22
C PHE A 19 3.21 -12.17 16.44
N VAL A 20 4.09 -11.30 15.97
CA VAL A 20 3.70 -10.15 15.14
C VAL A 20 3.05 -10.63 13.84
N ILE A 21 3.58 -11.67 13.19
CA ILE A 21 2.98 -12.23 11.98
C ILE A 21 1.59 -12.79 12.27
N ILE A 22 1.39 -13.53 13.35
CA ILE A 22 0.07 -14.04 13.74
C ILE A 22 -0.94 -12.90 13.89
N ILE A 23 -0.55 -11.83 14.59
CA ILE A 23 -1.42 -10.66 14.80
C ILE A 23 -1.74 -10.00 13.45
N LEU A 24 -0.75 -9.80 12.59
CA LEU A 24 -0.94 -9.19 11.27
C LEU A 24 -1.80 -10.05 10.36
N SER A 25 -1.69 -11.38 10.40
CA SER A 25 -2.55 -12.28 9.61
C SER A 25 -4.03 -12.23 10.01
N LEU A 26 -4.36 -11.69 11.18
CA LEU A 26 -5.74 -11.48 11.61
C LEU A 26 -6.30 -10.11 11.17
N ILE A 27 -5.46 -9.22 10.62
CA ILE A 27 -5.85 -7.89 10.13
C ILE A 27 -6.11 -7.97 8.62
N ARG A 28 -7.29 -7.53 8.18
CA ARG A 28 -7.76 -7.68 6.80
C ARG A 28 -6.87 -6.96 5.77
N ASP A 29 -6.36 -5.77 6.10
CA ASP A 29 -5.61 -4.93 5.16
C ASP A 29 -4.09 -4.99 5.39
N ALA A 30 -3.59 -6.11 5.95
CA ALA A 30 -2.18 -6.24 6.36
C ALA A 30 -1.33 -7.14 5.45
N GLU A 31 -1.80 -7.50 4.25
CA GLU A 31 -1.14 -8.45 3.35
C GLU A 31 0.34 -8.12 3.08
N PHE A 32 0.65 -6.83 2.86
CA PHE A 32 2.02 -6.36 2.70
C PHE A 32 2.88 -6.66 3.95
N TYR A 33 2.37 -6.36 5.14
CA TYR A 33 3.13 -6.53 6.39
C TYR A 33 3.36 -8.00 6.73
N VAL A 34 2.45 -8.90 6.33
CA VAL A 34 2.61 -10.35 6.53
C VAL A 34 3.88 -10.87 5.83
N ILE A 35 4.24 -10.32 4.67
CA ILE A 35 5.47 -10.68 3.94
C ILE A 35 6.67 -9.82 4.38
N PHE A 36 6.44 -8.53 4.62
CA PHE A 36 7.49 -7.59 4.98
C PHE A 36 8.15 -7.91 6.34
N VAL A 37 7.34 -8.20 7.36
CA VAL A 37 7.81 -8.46 8.73
C VAL A 37 8.76 -9.65 8.84
N PRO A 38 8.49 -10.85 8.26
CA PRO A 38 9.43 -11.95 8.33
C PRO A 38 10.77 -11.64 7.64
N ILE A 39 10.75 -10.97 6.49
CA ILE A 39 11.98 -10.55 5.78
C ILE A 39 12.79 -9.60 6.67
N PHE A 40 12.13 -8.60 7.26
CA PHE A 40 12.77 -7.65 8.16
C PHE A 40 13.35 -8.34 9.40
N THR A 41 12.58 -9.26 10.01
CA THR A 41 12.98 -10.01 11.20
C THR A 41 14.20 -10.89 10.92
N ILE A 42 14.22 -11.62 9.80
CA ILE A 42 15.36 -12.44 9.39
C ILE A 42 16.60 -11.57 9.19
N GLY A 43 16.46 -10.42 8.51
CA GLY A 43 17.55 -9.46 8.35
C GLY A 43 18.09 -8.96 9.70
N LEU A 44 17.20 -8.61 10.63
CA LEU A 44 17.57 -8.22 12.00
C LEU A 44 18.35 -9.31 12.75
N ILE A 45 17.90 -10.57 12.65
CA ILE A 45 18.59 -11.71 13.27
C ILE A 45 20.00 -11.87 12.69
N ILE A 46 20.13 -11.88 11.36
CA ILE A 46 21.43 -12.01 10.68
C ILE A 46 22.37 -10.86 11.09
N ASN A 47 21.87 -9.63 11.08
CA ASN A 47 22.64 -8.44 11.44
C ASN A 47 23.08 -8.48 12.91
N SER A 48 22.21 -8.93 13.81
CA SER A 48 22.51 -9.11 15.24
C SER A 48 23.58 -10.19 15.47
N ILE A 49 23.51 -11.30 14.74
CA ILE A 49 24.55 -12.35 14.79
C ILE A 49 25.88 -11.77 14.31
N LEU A 50 25.90 -11.06 13.17
CA LEU A 50 27.11 -10.41 12.67
C LEU A 50 27.69 -9.39 13.69
N ALA A 51 26.83 -8.72 14.45
CA ALA A 51 27.22 -7.84 15.55
C ALA A 51 27.93 -8.60 16.68
N ILE A 52 27.34 -9.69 17.16
CA ILE A 52 27.88 -10.53 18.24
C ILE A 52 29.27 -11.08 17.89
N TYR A 53 29.48 -11.43 16.62
CA TYR A 53 30.77 -11.91 16.12
C TYR A 53 31.74 -10.77 15.75
N GLY A 54 31.36 -9.50 15.94
CA GLY A 54 32.21 -8.33 15.69
C GLY A 54 32.51 -8.07 14.21
N LYS A 55 31.71 -8.63 13.30
CA LYS A 55 31.95 -8.56 11.85
C LYS A 55 31.46 -7.26 11.22
N ILE A 56 30.65 -6.46 11.93
CA ILE A 56 30.08 -5.18 11.47
C ILE A 56 31.17 -4.18 11.03
N ARG A 57 32.37 -4.23 11.62
CA ARG A 57 33.46 -3.29 11.28
C ARG A 57 34.02 -3.50 9.86
N LYS A 58 33.72 -4.63 9.21
CA LYS A 58 34.13 -4.86 7.82
C LYS A 58 33.31 -3.97 6.90
N LYS A 59 33.99 -3.15 6.08
CA LYS A 59 33.36 -2.18 5.16
C LYS A 59 32.26 -2.78 4.31
N LEU A 60 32.49 -3.98 3.75
CA LEU A 60 31.50 -4.69 2.94
C LEU A 60 30.23 -5.07 3.73
N ILE A 61 30.40 -5.57 4.95
CA ILE A 61 29.27 -5.96 5.81
C ILE A 61 28.51 -4.71 6.24
N LYS A 62 29.21 -3.67 6.68
CA LYS A 62 28.58 -2.40 7.07
C LYS A 62 27.74 -1.82 5.93
N ASN A 63 28.28 -1.78 4.72
CA ASN A 63 27.57 -1.26 3.55
C ASN A 63 26.35 -2.13 3.20
N SER A 64 26.47 -3.46 3.29
CA SER A 64 25.33 -4.36 3.07
C SER A 64 24.21 -4.15 4.09
N ILE A 65 24.56 -3.96 5.37
CA ILE A 65 23.58 -3.66 6.43
C ILE A 65 22.85 -2.34 6.14
N ILE A 66 23.60 -1.29 5.77
CA ILE A 66 23.02 0.01 5.44
C ILE A 66 22.08 -0.12 4.23
N LEU A 67 22.52 -0.80 3.17
CA LEU A 67 21.72 -1.01 1.97
C LEU A 67 20.43 -1.77 2.28
N PHE A 68 20.51 -2.83 3.09
CA PHE A 68 19.34 -3.59 3.53
C PHE A 68 18.31 -2.70 4.21
N TYR A 69 18.72 -1.90 5.21
CA TYR A 69 17.78 -1.02 5.90
C TYR A 69 17.26 0.10 5.00
N CYS A 70 18.07 0.66 4.11
CA CYS A 70 17.59 1.63 3.11
C CYS A 70 16.51 1.03 2.21
N LEU A 71 16.69 -0.20 1.72
CA LEU A 71 15.68 -0.88 0.90
C LEU A 71 14.40 -1.11 1.70
N MET A 72 14.49 -1.62 2.93
CA MET A 72 13.33 -1.82 3.79
C MET A 72 12.57 -0.51 4.04
N LEU A 73 13.29 0.59 4.28
CA LEU A 73 12.71 1.92 4.49
C LEU A 73 12.00 2.45 3.24
N VAL A 74 12.65 2.34 2.07
CA VAL A 74 12.08 2.77 0.78
C VAL A 74 10.82 1.97 0.47
N THR A 75 10.85 0.64 0.65
CA THR A 75 9.68 -0.22 0.42
C THR A 75 8.53 0.15 1.35
N LEU A 76 8.81 0.38 2.64
CA LEU A 76 7.79 0.78 3.61
C LEU A 76 7.18 2.15 3.25
N ILE A 77 8.01 3.16 2.97
CA ILE A 77 7.54 4.50 2.59
C ILE A 77 6.72 4.44 1.31
N ALA A 78 7.14 3.67 0.31
CA ALA A 78 6.42 3.55 -0.94
C ALA A 78 5.03 2.94 -0.74
N PHE A 79 4.94 1.88 0.07
CA PHE A 79 3.66 1.23 0.39
C PHE A 79 2.74 2.17 1.17
N GLU A 80 3.20 2.76 2.27
CA GLU A 80 2.42 3.70 3.08
C GLU A 80 1.99 4.93 2.29
N GLY A 81 2.88 5.45 1.43
CA GLY A 81 2.60 6.56 0.54
C GLY A 81 1.50 6.22 -0.47
N TYR A 82 1.53 5.02 -1.05
CA TYR A 82 0.49 4.53 -1.95
C TYR A 82 -0.86 4.37 -1.23
N GLN A 83 -0.89 3.72 -0.06
CA GLN A 83 -2.11 3.56 0.72
C GLN A 83 -2.71 4.91 1.14
N SER A 84 -1.86 5.85 1.55
CA SER A 84 -2.29 7.22 1.90
C SER A 84 -2.86 7.95 0.70
N TYR A 85 -2.26 7.77 -0.48
CA TYR A 85 -2.78 8.34 -1.73
C TYR A 85 -4.14 7.75 -2.10
N GLU A 86 -4.31 6.43 -2.10
CA GLU A 86 -5.61 5.80 -2.37
C GLU A 86 -6.69 6.30 -1.40
N LYS A 87 -6.38 6.35 -0.10
CA LYS A 87 -7.30 6.88 0.91
C LYS A 87 -7.66 8.34 0.68
N SER A 88 -6.74 9.14 0.14
CA SER A 88 -7.02 10.55 -0.21
C SER A 88 -8.01 10.68 -1.37
N LEU A 89 -8.03 9.72 -2.31
CA LEU A 89 -8.94 9.71 -3.44
C LEU A 89 -10.36 9.29 -3.04
N GLU A 90 -10.50 8.33 -2.12
CA GLU A 90 -11.80 7.88 -1.61
C GLU A 90 -12.63 9.03 -1.01
N VAL A 91 -11.97 10.02 -0.40
CA VAL A 91 -12.64 11.21 0.16
C VAL A 91 -13.13 12.18 -0.92
N VAL A 92 -12.51 12.21 -2.11
CA VAL A 92 -12.88 13.14 -3.19
C VAL A 92 -14.17 12.72 -3.89
N SER A 93 -14.52 11.42 -3.88
CA SER A 93 -15.80 10.92 -4.41
C SER A 93 -17.03 11.37 -3.60
N THR A 94 -16.83 11.89 -2.37
CA THR A 94 -17.95 12.49 -1.60
C THR A 94 -18.44 13.84 -2.17
N GLN A 95 -17.71 14.41 -3.13
CA GLN A 95 -18.13 15.56 -3.94
C GLN A 95 -18.71 15.17 -5.30
N ASP A 96 -18.89 13.88 -5.56
CA ASP A 96 -19.63 13.46 -6.74
C ASP A 96 -21.07 13.93 -6.58
N VAL A 97 -21.46 14.88 -7.42
CA VAL A 97 -22.85 15.31 -7.52
C VAL A 97 -23.63 14.09 -7.95
N ASP A 98 -24.75 13.79 -7.28
CA ASP A 98 -25.58 12.66 -7.63
C ASP A 98 -26.00 12.78 -9.10
N LEU A 99 -25.38 11.97 -9.96
CA LEU A 99 -25.60 11.99 -11.40
C LEU A 99 -27.03 11.55 -11.75
N SER A 100 -27.75 10.94 -10.79
CA SER A 100 -29.18 10.68 -10.96
C SER A 100 -29.99 11.97 -11.13
N GLU A 101 -29.54 13.09 -10.56
CA GLU A 101 -30.16 14.41 -10.71
C GLU A 101 -29.95 15.02 -12.12
N TYR A 102 -29.09 14.41 -12.95
CA TYR A 102 -28.76 14.85 -14.31
C TYR A 102 -29.22 13.86 -15.40
N ILE A 103 -30.04 12.87 -15.05
CA ILE A 103 -30.53 11.87 -16.01
C ILE A 103 -31.40 12.57 -17.08
N PRO A 104 -31.03 12.54 -18.37
CA PRO A 104 -31.85 13.11 -19.42
C PRO A 104 -33.18 12.37 -19.53
N PHE A 105 -34.23 13.06 -20.02
CA PHE A 105 -35.58 12.51 -20.24
C PHE A 105 -36.39 12.18 -18.98
N THR A 106 -36.03 12.75 -17.83
CA THR A 106 -36.85 12.71 -16.60
C THR A 106 -37.28 14.12 -16.18
N GLU A 107 -38.48 14.27 -15.60
CA GLU A 107 -39.01 15.57 -15.16
C GLU A 107 -38.27 16.08 -13.91
N ASN A 108 -38.04 17.39 -13.81
CA ASN A 108 -37.36 18.08 -12.69
C ASN A 108 -35.89 17.70 -12.46
N THR A 109 -35.10 17.59 -13.52
CA THR A 109 -33.64 17.37 -13.43
C THR A 109 -32.88 18.69 -13.38
N LYS A 110 -31.64 18.67 -12.89
CA LYS A 110 -30.72 19.82 -12.90
C LYS A 110 -30.09 20.08 -14.27
N THR A 111 -30.51 19.37 -15.32
CA THR A 111 -30.04 19.61 -16.69
C THR A 111 -30.66 20.87 -17.26
N VAL A 112 -29.88 21.60 -18.07
CA VAL A 112 -30.35 22.80 -18.77
C VAL A 112 -31.37 22.38 -19.83
N SER A 113 -32.63 22.77 -19.62
CA SER A 113 -33.67 22.62 -20.64
C SER A 113 -33.56 23.75 -21.66
N LEU A 114 -33.68 23.41 -22.94
CA LEU A 114 -33.84 24.41 -23.99
C LEU A 114 -35.30 24.92 -23.96
N GLU A 115 -35.49 26.23 -23.86
CA GLU A 115 -36.82 26.86 -23.87
C GLU A 115 -37.47 26.83 -25.25
N GLU A 116 -36.65 26.77 -26.30
CA GLU A 116 -37.10 26.75 -27.69
C GLU A 116 -37.04 25.32 -28.26
N SER A 117 -38.06 24.98 -29.06
CA SER A 117 -38.09 23.73 -29.82
C SER A 117 -36.86 23.63 -30.72
N THR A 118 -36.18 22.49 -30.70
CA THR A 118 -34.97 22.28 -31.50
C THR A 118 -35.28 22.41 -33.00
N THR A 119 -34.70 23.40 -33.66
CA THR A 119 -34.87 23.63 -35.11
C THR A 119 -34.19 22.54 -35.94
N TYR A 120 -33.20 21.85 -35.38
CA TYR A 120 -32.45 20.79 -36.04
C TYR A 120 -32.95 19.41 -35.60
N GLN A 121 -33.57 18.69 -36.52
CA GLN A 121 -33.96 17.28 -36.35
C GLN A 121 -33.09 16.42 -37.25
N ILE A 122 -32.40 15.43 -36.67
CA ILE A 122 -31.59 14.49 -37.43
C ILE A 122 -32.54 13.48 -38.08
N ASN A 123 -32.74 13.61 -39.39
CA ASN A 123 -33.60 12.72 -40.18
C ASN A 123 -32.82 11.59 -40.88
N ASP A 124 -31.50 11.62 -40.79
CA ASP A 124 -30.61 10.64 -41.41
C ASP A 124 -30.38 9.44 -40.48
N GLN A 125 -30.01 8.30 -41.06
CA GLN A 125 -29.65 7.11 -40.28
C GLN A 125 -28.47 7.44 -39.36
N LEU A 126 -28.74 7.42 -38.05
CA LEU A 126 -27.73 7.67 -37.03
C LEU A 126 -26.59 6.64 -37.17
N PRO A 127 -25.32 7.06 -37.12
CA PRO A 127 -24.21 6.13 -37.09
C PRO A 127 -24.32 5.26 -35.83
N ILE A 128 -24.27 3.94 -36.01
CA ILE A 128 -24.15 3.00 -34.91
C ILE A 128 -22.70 3.07 -34.43
N LEU A 129 -22.51 3.55 -33.21
CA LEU A 129 -21.23 3.44 -32.51
C LEU A 129 -21.11 2.01 -31.99
N ASP A 130 -20.12 1.28 -32.47
CA ASP A 130 -19.65 0.01 -31.89
C ASP A 130 -18.65 0.31 -30.76
#